data_AF-A0A857INT3-F1
#
_entry.id   AF-A0A857INT3-F1
#
_cell.length_a   1.000
_cell.length_b   1.000
_cell.length_c   1.000
_cell.angle_alpha   90.00
_cell.angle_beta   90.00
_cell.angle_gamma   90.00
#
_symmetry.space_group_name_H-M   'P 1'
#
loop_
_entity.id
_entity.type
_entity.pdbx_description
1 polymer ?
#
loop_
_entity_poly.entity_id
_entity_poly.type
_entity_poly.pdbx_seq_one_letter_code
_entity_poly.pdbx_strand_id
1 'polypeptide(L)'
;MGLGVVGYILRKFDFPLAPLILGFVLGELMESNLRRALSISHGELNILWDSNISIGLWVMSGLLLILPFVRKYLFVKRQMRK
;
A
#
# COMPACT_ATOMS: atom_id res chain seq x y z
N MET A 1 21.22 15.58 8.63
CA MET A 1 21.32 16.01 7.21
C MET A 1 20.33 15.29 6.28
N GLY A 2 20.06 13.98 6.43
CA GLY A 2 19.16 13.23 5.55
C GLY A 2 17.71 13.73 5.46
N LEU A 3 17.08 14.13 6.58
CA LEU A 3 15.70 14.63 6.57
C LEU A 3 15.54 15.97 5.80
N GLY A 4 16.57 16.82 5.79
CA GLY A 4 16.57 18.06 5.01
C GLY A 4 16.63 17.82 3.50
N VAL A 5 17.35 16.78 3.07
CA VAL A 5 17.40 16.35 1.66
C VAL A 5 16.04 15.78 1.23
N VAL A 6 15.42 14.95 2.08
CA VAL A 6 14.08 14.40 1.81
C VAL A 6 13.04 15.52 1.73
N GLY A 7 13.06 16.49 2.64
CA GLY A 7 12.18 17.66 2.59
C GLY A 7 12.36 18.53 1.34
N TYR A 8 13.61 18.73 0.90
CA TYR A 8 13.92 19.45 -0.34
C TYR A 8 13.41 18.71 -1.58
N ILE A 9 13.58 17.38 -1.62
CA ILE A 9 13.08 16.53 -2.71
C ILE A 9 11.55 16.58 -2.78
N LEU A 10 10.86 16.39 -1.65
CA LEU A 10 9.40 16.44 -1.59
C LEU A 10 8.84 17.78 -2.07
N ARG A 11 9.50 18.89 -1.71
CA ARG A 11 9.15 20.23 -2.18
C ARG A 11 9.41 20.42 -3.67
N LYS A 12 10.47 19.80 -4.22
CA LYS A 12 10.81 19.87 -5.66
C LYS A 12 9.86 19.06 -6.55
N PHE A 13 9.24 18.02 -6.00
CA PHE A 13 8.25 17.18 -6.71
C PHE A 13 6.80 17.65 -6.53
N ASP A 14 6.58 18.83 -5.93
CA ASP A 14 5.25 19.37 -5.62
C ASP A 14 4.33 18.33 -4.94
N PHE A 15 4.92 17.47 -4.10
CA PHE A 15 4.13 16.45 -3.42
C PHE A 15 3.11 17.15 -2.52
N PRO A 16 1.81 16.87 -2.68
CA PRO A 16 0.81 17.47 -1.82
C PRO A 16 1.04 16.98 -0.39
N LEU A 17 1.06 17.92 0.56
CA LEU A 17 1.29 17.63 1.97
C LEU A 17 0.20 16.71 2.55
N ALA A 18 -1.03 16.81 2.04
CA ALA A 18 -2.17 16.04 2.52
C ALA A 18 -1.98 14.52 2.39
N PRO A 19 -1.68 13.93 1.22
CA PRO A 19 -1.35 12.51 1.10
C PRO A 19 -0.15 12.07 1.94
N LEU A 20 0.84 12.94 2.16
CA LEU A 20 1.99 12.63 3.00
C LEU A 20 1.58 12.42 4.46
N ILE A 21 0.81 13.36 5.02
CA ILE A 21 0.27 13.27 6.39
C ILE A 21 -0.66 12.06 6.51
N LEU A 22 -1.54 11.85 5.53
CA LEU A 22 -2.44 10.69 5.51
C LEU A 22 -1.64 9.38 5.53
N GLY A 23 -0.63 9.25 4.67
CA GLY A 23 0.25 8.09 4.64
C GLY A 23 0.99 7.88 5.95
N PHE A 24 1.45 8.95 6.60
CA PHE A 24 2.11 8.89 7.90
C PHE A 24 1.16 8.37 9.00
N VAL A 25 -0.03 8.95 9.14
CA VAL A 25 -1.03 8.53 10.12
C VAL A 25 -1.50 7.10 9.87
N LEU A 26 -1.76 6.74 8.62
CA LEU A 26 -2.12 5.39 8.22
C LEU A 26 -0.98 4.40 8.51
N GLY A 27 0.27 4.81 8.31
CA GLY A 27 1.46 4.02 8.60
C GLY A 27 1.60 3.71 10.08
N GLU A 28 1.46 4.71 10.95
CA GLU A 28 1.47 4.51 12.41
C GLU A 28 0.35 3.56 12.86
N LEU A 29 -0.85 3.73 12.29
CA LEU A 29 -1.98 2.85 12.56
C LEU A 29 -1.69 1.41 12.10
N MET A 30 -1.08 1.24 10.92
CA MET A 30 -0.69 -0.06 10.39
C MET A 30 0.35 -0.73 11.29
N GLU A 31 1.41 -0.03 11.68
CA GLU A 31 2.46 -0.59 12.56
C GLU A 31 1.88 -0.99 13.92
N SER A 32 1.03 -0.15 14.51
CA SER A 32 0.37 -0.44 15.78
C SER A 32 -0.49 -1.70 15.70
N ASN A 33 -1.29 -1.86 14.64
CA ASN A 33 -2.10 -3.06 14.43
C ASN A 33 -1.25 -4.29 14.11
N LEU A 34 -0.18 -4.16 13.34
CA LEU A 34 0.76 -5.24 13.05
C LEU A 34 1.43 -5.73 14.34
N ARG A 35 1.96 -4.80 15.14
CA ARG A 35 2.58 -5.12 16.44
C ARG A 35 1.57 -5.79 17.37
N ARG A 36 0.32 -5.31 17.41
CA ARG A 36 -0.75 -5.93 18.18
C ARG A 36 -1.03 -7.36 17.72
N ALA A 37 -1.18 -7.58 16.42
CA ALA A 37 -1.41 -8.91 15.87
C ALA A 37 -0.27 -9.88 16.20
N LEU A 38 0.99 -9.43 16.05
CA LEU A 38 2.17 -10.24 16.38
C LEU A 38 2.31 -10.48 17.88
N SER A 39 1.95 -9.52 18.72
CA SER A 39 1.92 -9.72 20.17
C SER A 39 0.92 -10.82 20.57
N ILE A 40 -0.26 -10.83 19.92
CA ILE A 40 -1.29 -11.87 20.14
C ILE A 40 -0.84 -13.24 19.62
N SER A 41 -0.14 -13.28 18.48
CA SER A 41 0.36 -14.53 17.88
C SER A 41 1.72 -14.98 18.42
N HIS A 42 2.22 -14.40 19.51
CA HIS A 42 3.54 -14.72 20.08
C HIS A 42 4.70 -14.55 19.08
N GLY A 43 4.56 -13.62 18.13
CA GLY A 43 5.54 -13.31 17.09
C GLY A 43 5.38 -14.14 15.81
N GLU A 44 4.37 -15.01 15.72
CA GLU A 44 4.16 -15.80 14.50
C GLU A 44 3.55 -14.95 13.38
N LEU A 45 4.23 -14.91 12.22
CA LEU A 45 3.76 -14.21 11.02
C LEU A 45 2.57 -14.90 10.34
N ASN A 46 2.32 -16.17 10.65
CA ASN A 46 1.24 -16.94 10.03
C ASN A 46 -0.13 -16.30 10.27
N ILE A 47 -0.32 -15.60 11.39
CA ILE A 47 -1.57 -14.90 11.73
C ILE A 47 -2.05 -13.92 10.64
N LEU A 48 -1.14 -13.43 9.79
CA LEU A 48 -1.47 -12.49 8.71
C LEU A 48 -2.22 -13.15 7.54
N TRP A 49 -2.14 -14.47 7.40
CA TRP A 49 -2.79 -15.25 6.33
C TRP A 49 -3.53 -16.50 6.84
N ASP A 50 -3.56 -16.74 8.15
CA ASP A 50 -4.16 -17.94 8.75
C ASP A 50 -5.69 -18.00 8.58
N SER A 51 -6.35 -16.84 8.50
CA SER A 51 -7.81 -16.78 8.36
C SER A 51 -8.26 -16.70 6.91
N ASN A 52 -9.32 -17.45 6.56
CA ASN A 52 -9.97 -17.37 5.25
C ASN A 52 -10.42 -15.94 4.90
N ILE A 53 -10.77 -15.14 5.92
CA ILE A 53 -11.14 -13.73 5.77
C ILE A 53 -9.90 -12.90 5.36
N SER A 54 -8.76 -13.11 6.03
CA SER A 54 -7.49 -12.45 5.69
C SER A 54 -7.09 -12.74 4.26
N ILE A 55 -7.16 -14.01 3.84
CA ILE A 55 -6.87 -14.42 2.46
C ILE A 55 -7.80 -13.70 1.47
N GLY A 56 -9.11 -13.67 1.75
CA GLY A 56 -10.07 -12.93 0.94
C GLY A 56 -9.72 -11.44 0.80
N LEU A 57 -9.33 -10.78 1.90
CA LEU A 57 -8.92 -9.38 1.90
C LEU A 57 -7.63 -9.14 1.11
N TRP A 58 -6.63 -10.03 1.23
CA TRP A 58 -5.40 -9.97 0.44
C TRP A 58 -5.67 -10.07 -1.06
N VAL A 59 -6.54 -11.00 -1.46
CA VAL A 59 -6.93 -11.16 -2.87
C VAL A 59 -7.66 -9.91 -3.37
N MET A 60 -8.61 -9.37 -2.59
CA MET A 60 -9.33 -8.15 -2.98
C MET A 60 -8.41 -6.92 -3.09
N SER A 61 -7.50 -6.75 -2.13
CA SER A 61 -6.50 -5.67 -2.14
C SER A 61 -5.61 -5.76 -3.39
N GLY A 62 -5.06 -6.95 -3.67
CA GLY A 62 -4.27 -7.18 -4.87
C GLY A 62 -5.06 -6.92 -6.16
N LEU A 63 -6.32 -7.36 -6.21
CA LEU A 63 -7.17 -7.14 -7.36
C LEU A 63 -7.45 -5.64 -7.58
N LEU A 64 -7.81 -4.88 -6.55
CA LEU A 64 -8.03 -3.43 -6.62
C LEU A 64 -6.78 -2.68 -7.12
N LEU A 65 -5.59 -3.07 -6.64
CA LEU A 65 -4.34 -2.46 -7.07
C LEU A 65 -4.01 -2.80 -8.53
N ILE A 66 -4.21 -4.05 -8.96
CA ILE A 66 -3.78 -4.54 -10.28
C ILE A 66 -4.79 -4.21 -11.39
N LEU A 67 -6.09 -4.18 -11.08
CA LEU A 67 -7.18 -3.94 -12.04
C LEU A 67 -6.97 -2.69 -12.93
N PRO A 68 -6.62 -1.49 -12.41
CA PRO A 68 -6.43 -0.31 -13.25
C PRO A 68 -5.24 -0.46 -14.22
N PHE A 69 -4.14 -1.10 -13.79
CA PHE A 69 -2.98 -1.32 -14.65
C PHE A 69 -3.28 -2.29 -15.79
N VAL A 70 -3.96 -3.40 -15.49
CA VAL A 70 -4.35 -4.40 -16.50
C VAL A 70 -5.35 -3.83 -17.49
N ARG A 71 -6.37 -3.10 -17.01
CA ARG A 71 -7.33 -2.42 -17.89
C ARG A 71 -6.66 -1.43 -18.83
N LYS A 72 -5.73 -0.61 -18.32
CA LYS A 72 -4.95 0.34 -19.12
C LYS A 72 -4.12 -0.38 -20.19
N TYR A 73 -3.43 -1.45 -19.82
CA TYR A 73 -2.62 -2.23 -20.77
C TYR A 73 -3.46 -2.89 -21.86
N LEU A 74 -4.59 -3.51 -21.50
CA LEU A 74 -5.51 -4.15 -22.46
C LEU A 74 -6.20 -3.12 -23.38
N PHE A 75 -6.52 -1.93 -22.87
CA PHE A 75 -7.09 -0.84 -23.66
C PHE A 75 -6.10 -0.33 -24.71
N VAL A 76 -4.85 -0.06 -24.32
CA VAL A 76 -3.79 0.38 -25.24
C VAL A 76 -3.50 -0.68 -26.31
N LYS A 77 -3.44 -1.97 -25.93
CA LYS A 77 -3.21 -3.07 -26.87
C LYS A 77 -4.36 -3.26 -27.87
N ARG A 78 -5.60 -2.95 -27.48
CA ARG A 78 -6.77 -2.98 -28.38
C ARG A 78 -6.78 -1.84 -29.39
N GLN A 79 -6.22 -0.68 -29.06
CA GLN A 79 -6.18 0.48 -29.95
C GLN A 79 -5.14 0.34 -31.07
N MET A 80 -4.04 -0.41 -30.85
CA MET A 80 -3.00 -0.68 -31.86
C MET A 80 -3.34 -1.85 -32.81
N ARG A 81 -4.44 -2.58 -32.56
CA ARG A 81 -4.87 -3.73 -33.36
C ARG A 81 -6.00 -3.38 -34.35
N LYS A 82 -6.43 -2.12 -34.38
CA LYS A 82 -7.29 -1.52 -35.42
C LYS A 82 -6.44 -0.60 -36.28
#